data_AF-A0A059FHW0-F1
#
_entry.id   AF-A0A059FHW0-F1
#
_cell.length_a   1.000
_cell.length_b   1.000
_cell.length_c   1.000
_cell.angle_alpha   90.00
_cell.angle_beta   90.00
_cell.angle_gamma   90.00
#
_symmetry.space_group_name_H-M   'P 1'
#
loop_
_entity.id
_entity.type
_entity.pdbx_description
1 polymer ?
#
loop_
_entity_poly.entity_id
_entity_poly.type
_entity_poly.pdbx_seq_one_letter_code
_entity_poly.pdbx_strand_id
1 'polypeptide(L)' 'MSKTSLKIGPLPDRTPQKLTVQIDPSLVAELEDYSQVHSQLHGEEVNIAVLVPHMLEAFLASDAGFRKARKVLKASQKG' A
#
# COMPACT_ATOMS: atom_id res chain seq x y z
N MET A 1 -5.98 -6.13 43.32
CA MET A 1 -5.07 -6.30 42.16
C MET A 1 -5.24 -5.07 41.26
N SER A 2 -4.40 -4.06 41.42
CA SER A 2 -4.49 -2.83 40.63
C SER A 2 -4.05 -3.12 39.19
N LYS A 3 -4.95 -2.93 38.22
CA LYS A 3 -4.70 -3.22 36.80
C LYS A 3 -3.75 -2.17 36.23
N THR A 4 -2.51 -2.54 35.95
CA THR A 4 -1.53 -1.66 35.29
C THR A 4 -2.07 -1.27 33.91
N SER A 5 -2.45 0.00 33.74
CA SER A 5 -2.89 0.53 32.44
C SER A 5 -1.71 1.18 31.72
N LEU A 6 -1.32 0.64 30.58
CA LEU A 6 -0.39 1.31 29.67
C LEU A 6 -1.16 2.35 28.83
N LYS A 7 -0.53 3.51 28.58
CA LYS A 7 -1.07 4.52 27.65
C LYS A 7 -1.09 4.03 26.20
N ILE A 8 -0.25 3.04 25.88
CA ILE A 8 -0.25 2.38 24.59
C ILE A 8 -1.21 1.19 24.63
N GLY A 9 -2.20 1.22 23.74
CA GLY A 9 -3.08 0.09 23.49
C GLY A 9 -2.36 -1.05 22.77
N PRO A 10 -3.10 -2.09 22.34
CA PRO A 10 -2.53 -3.12 21.48
C PRO A 10 -1.88 -2.48 20.23
N LEU A 11 -0.72 -3.01 19.84
CA LEU A 11 -0.06 -2.59 18.62
C LEU A 11 -0.94 -2.94 17.41
N PRO A 12 -0.93 -2.12 16.35
CA PRO A 12 -1.65 -2.44 15.13
C PRO A 12 -1.12 -3.75 14.54
N ASP A 13 -2.03 -4.56 14.00
CA ASP A 13 -1.64 -5.75 13.24
C ASP A 13 -0.81 -5.31 12.01
N ARG A 14 0.37 -5.89 11.87
CA ARG A 14 1.32 -5.66 10.78
C ARG A 14 1.57 -6.91 9.96
N THR A 15 0.74 -7.94 10.12
CA THR A 15 0.85 -9.20 9.38
C THR A 15 0.76 -8.89 7.88
N PRO A 16 1.82 -9.15 7.09
CA PRO A 16 1.78 -8.93 5.65
C PRO A 16 0.72 -9.83 5.03
N GLN A 17 -0.13 -9.25 4.18
CA GLN A 17 -1.13 -10.00 3.44
C GLN A 17 -0.61 -10.26 2.02
N LYS A 18 -0.60 -11.54 1.61
CA LYS A 18 -0.23 -11.91 0.24
C LYS A 18 -1.44 -11.73 -0.68
N LEU A 19 -1.27 -10.93 -1.73
CA LEU A 19 -2.24 -10.77 -2.81
C LEU A 19 -1.63 -11.32 -4.10
N THR A 20 -2.32 -12.23 -4.77
CA THR A 20 -1.96 -12.73 -6.11
C THR A 20 -2.94 -12.13 -7.12
N VAL A 21 -2.42 -11.52 -8.19
CA VAL A 21 -3.21 -10.94 -9.28
C VAL A 21 -2.74 -11.47 -10.62
N GLN A 22 -3.64 -11.51 -11.60
CA GLN A 22 -3.30 -11.69 -13.01
C GLN A 22 -3.35 -10.31 -13.67
N ILE A 23 -2.35 -10.01 -14.48
CA ILE A 23 -2.25 -8.74 -15.22
C ILE A 23 -1.93 -9.04 -16.68
N ASP A 24 -2.38 -8.16 -17.57
CA ASP A 24 -2.13 -8.30 -19.00
C ASP A 24 -0.64 -8.13 -19.33
N PRO A 25 -0.14 -8.79 -20.39
CA PRO A 25 1.27 -8.68 -20.78
C PRO A 25 1.73 -7.25 -21.05
N SER A 26 0.85 -6.38 -21.55
CA SER A 26 1.17 -4.96 -21.77
C SER A 26 1.51 -4.24 -20.47
N LEU A 27 0.78 -4.51 -19.39
CA LEU A 27 1.05 -3.91 -18.09
C LEU A 27 2.35 -4.44 -17.48
N VAL A 28 2.69 -5.72 -17.72
CA VAL A 28 3.99 -6.26 -17.30
C VAL A 28 5.13 -5.49 -17.97
N ALA A 29 5.06 -5.29 -19.29
CA ALA A 29 6.09 -4.56 -20.03
C ALA A 29 6.24 -3.09 -19.53
N GLU A 30 5.13 -2.39 -19.30
CA GLU A 30 5.16 -1.03 -18.75
C GLU A 30 5.80 -0.97 -17.34
N LEU A 31 5.56 -1.98 -16.50
CA LEU A 31 6.17 -2.07 -15.18
C LEU A 31 7.66 -2.41 -15.23
N GLU A 32 8.08 -3.25 -16.18
CA GLU A 32 9.49 -3.53 -16.47
C GLU A 32 10.22 -2.24 -16.90
N ASP A 33 9.65 -1.50 -17.85
CA ASP A 33 10.21 -0.22 -18.32
C ASP A 33 10.32 0.79 -17.16
N TYR A 34 9.26 0.92 -16.35
CA TYR A 34 9.29 1.79 -15.17
C TYR A 34 10.41 1.39 -14.20
N SER A 35 10.59 0.10 -13.94
CA SER A 35 11.63 -0.40 -13.06
C SER A 35 13.02 -0.04 -13.54
N GLN A 36 13.26 -0.14 -14.85
CA GLN A 36 14.55 0.21 -15.46
C GLN A 36 14.83 1.70 -15.36
N VAL A 37 13.85 2.54 -15.69
CA VAL A 37 13.97 4.01 -15.58
C VAL A 37 14.25 4.42 -14.13
N HIS A 38 13.51 3.88 -13.16
CA HIS A 38 13.74 4.15 -11.75
C HIS A 38 15.15 3.71 -11.32
N SER A 39 15.59 2.53 -11.75
CA SER A 39 16.91 2.01 -11.41
C SER A 39 18.04 2.86 -11.98
N GLN A 40 17.89 3.37 -13.20
CA GLN A 40 18.85 4.29 -13.82
C GLN A 40 18.92 5.63 -13.07
N LEU A 41 17.78 6.14 -12.59
CA LEU A 41 17.71 7.40 -11.86
C LEU A 41 18.31 7.33 -10.44
N HIS A 42 18.12 6.19 -9.77
CA HIS A 42 18.48 6.04 -8.35
C HIS A 42 19.71 5.16 -8.10
N GLY A 43 20.22 4.48 -9.13
CA GLY A 43 21.40 3.61 -9.04
C GLY A 43 21.15 2.28 -8.30
N GLU A 44 19.89 1.94 -8.03
CA GLU A 44 19.47 0.73 -7.34
C GLU A 44 18.45 -0.03 -8.18
N GLU A 45 18.71 -1.32 -8.42
CA GLU A 45 17.79 -2.19 -9.16
C GLU A 45 16.50 -2.41 -8.36
N VAL A 46 15.36 -2.07 -8.96
CA VAL A 46 14.05 -2.23 -8.33
C VAL A 46 13.26 -3.35 -8.98
N ASN A 47 12.82 -4.31 -8.18
CA ASN A 47 11.94 -5.38 -8.63
C ASN A 47 10.47 -4.89 -8.70
N ILE A 48 9.73 -5.29 -9.74
CA ILE A 48 8.29 -5.00 -9.90
C ILE A 48 7.48 -5.39 -8.66
N ALA A 49 7.80 -6.52 -8.02
CA ALA A 49 7.11 -6.98 -6.81
C ALA A 49 7.29 -6.05 -5.60
N VAL A 50 8.35 -5.24 -5.60
CA VAL A 50 8.57 -4.18 -4.59
C VAL A 50 7.90 -2.88 -5.05
N LEU A 51 8.01 -2.56 -6.34
CA LEU A 51 7.46 -1.35 -6.92
C LEU A 51 5.93 -1.29 -6.83
N VAL A 52 5.23 -2.39 -7.18
CA VAL A 52 3.77 -2.42 -7.28
C VAL A 52 3.08 -2.03 -5.97
N PRO A 53 3.42 -2.61 -4.80
CA PRO A 53 2.87 -2.15 -3.52
C PRO A 53 3.05 -0.65 -3.28
N HIS A 54 4.25 -0.10 -3.54
CA HIS A 54 4.53 1.33 -3.38
C HIS A 54 3.69 2.21 -4.33
N MET A 55 3.56 1.81 -5.59
CA MET A 55 2.72 2.52 -6.56
C MET A 55 1.24 2.53 -6.14
N LEU A 56 0.73 1.40 -5.64
CA LEU A 56 -0.65 1.28 -5.16
C LEU A 56 -0.89 2.15 -3.90
N GLU A 57 0.06 2.18 -2.96
CA GLU A 57 -0.01 3.07 -1.80
C GLU A 57 -0.06 4.53 -2.23
N ALA A 58 0.83 4.95 -3.13
CA ALA A 58 0.87 6.32 -3.66
C ALA A 58 -0.42 6.68 -4.41
N PHE A 59 -0.96 5.76 -5.22
CA PHE A 59 -2.22 5.93 -5.93
C PHE A 59 -3.39 6.17 -4.96
N LEU A 60 -3.57 5.27 -3.98
CA LEU A 60 -4.64 5.39 -2.98
C LEU A 60 -4.50 6.64 -2.10
N ALA A 61 -3.26 7.07 -1.82
CA ALA A 61 -2.99 8.28 -1.07
C ALA A 61 -3.28 9.57 -1.88
N SER A 62 -3.11 9.53 -3.21
CA SER A 62 -3.33 10.68 -4.08
C SER A 62 -4.81 10.86 -4.46
N ASP A 63 -5.60 9.78 -4.57
CA ASP A 63 -7.02 9.84 -4.88
C ASP A 63 -7.86 10.51 -3.77
N ALA A 64 -8.22 11.78 -3.98
CA ALA A 64 -9.03 12.54 -3.04
C ALA A 64 -10.48 12.04 -2.93
N GLY A 65 -11.04 11.51 -4.02
CA GLY A 65 -12.40 10.95 -4.06
C GLY A 65 -12.48 9.70 -3.18
N PHE A 66 -11.55 8.77 -3.40
CA PHE A 66 -11.41 7.58 -2.57
C PHE A 66 -11.20 7.93 -1.09
N ARG A 67 -10.30 8.87 -0.77
CA ARG A 67 -10.04 9.28 0.61
C ARG A 67 -11.29 9.83 1.31
N LYS A 68 -12.13 10.60 0.62
CA LYS A 68 -13.41 11.10 1.17
C LYS A 68 -14.39 9.95 1.41
N ALA A 69 -14.61 9.10 0.40
CA ALA A 69 -15.52 7.94 0.52
C ALA A 69 -15.10 6.99 1.64
N ARG A 70 -13.80 6.71 1.79
CA ARG A 70 -13.26 5.83 2.84
C ARG A 70 -13.52 6.37 4.26
N LYS A 71 -13.52 7.69 4.47
CA LYS A 71 -13.87 8.29 5.76
C LYS A 71 -15.34 8.04 6.12
N VAL A 72 -16.23 8.21 5.15
CA VAL A 72 -17.68 7.94 5.32
C VAL A 72 -17.89 6.47 5.66
N LEU A 73 -17.29 5.55 4.88
CA LEU A 73 -17.38 4.11 5.13
C LEU A 73 -16.96 3.73 6.56
N LYS A 74 -15.84 4.27 7.05
CA LYS A 74 -15.35 4.00 8.41
C LYS A 74 -16.23 4.60 9.50
N ALA A 75 -16.94 5.69 9.24
CA ALA A 75 -17.87 6.27 10.19
C ALA A 75 -19.14 5.41 10.33
N SER A 76 -19.65 4.88 9.22
CA SER A 76 -20.81 3.97 9.20
C SER A 76 -20.55 2.61 9.86
N GLN A 77 -19.29 2.17 9.94
CA GLN A 77 -18.92 0.91 10.61
C GLN A 77 -18.75 1.05 12.13
N LYS A 78 -18.78 2.27 12.67
CA LYS A 78 -18.58 2.58 14.10
C LYS A 78 -19.86 2.94 14.83
N GLY A 79 -20.99 3.05 14.12
CA GLY A 79 -22.33 3.27 14.70
C GLY A 79 -23.12 1.97 14.69
#